data_AF-A0A2K0TA22-F1
#
_entry.id   AF-A0A2K0TA22-F1
#
_cell.length_a   1.000
_cell.length_b   1.000
_cell.length_c   1.000
_cell.angle_alpha   90.00
_cell.angle_beta   90.00
_cell.angle_gamma   90.00
#
_symmetry.space_group_name_H-M   'P 1'
#
loop_
_entity.id
_entity.type
_entity.pdbx_description
1 polymer ?
#
loop_
_entity_poly.entity_id
_entity_poly.type
_entity_poly.pdbx_seq_one_letter_code
_entity_poly.pdbx_strand_id
1 'polypeptide(L)'
;MHFNAISSKTAVTSVLFAWLMSQRVKAGLNGLCPPMGPVLPPATSLRTDPGFDPAAITLTTKLQELTSGFNYSAVSLGVMSIHEATPMFEFHHSPQNFDPRGVSEVNSDTIYRLASMTKLFTILGLLRTEKVSLEDPITKYLPELRDIHKEAAVQDAIHVVDWDSITLEALAAHQSGIGADCKALPSKD
;
A
#
# COMPACT_ATOMS: atom_id res chain seq x y z
N MET A 1 85.12 -6.40 -27.72
CA MET A 1 84.20 -6.87 -28.77
C MET A 1 82.80 -6.91 -28.21
N HIS A 2 81.88 -6.20 -28.86
CA HIS A 2 80.41 -6.34 -28.88
C HIS A 2 79.61 -6.34 -27.58
N PHE A 3 78.42 -5.73 -27.46
CA PHE A 3 77.72 -4.60 -28.09
C PHE A 3 76.50 -4.36 -27.17
N ASN A 4 76.00 -3.12 -27.13
CA ASN A 4 74.87 -2.67 -26.30
C ASN A 4 73.57 -3.48 -26.48
N ALA A 5 72.74 -3.53 -25.43
CA ALA A 5 71.29 -3.38 -25.56
C ALA A 5 70.63 -2.97 -24.22
N ILE A 6 70.07 -1.77 -24.19
CA ILE A 6 69.06 -1.29 -23.25
C ILE A 6 67.76 -2.03 -23.58
N SER A 7 67.10 -2.64 -22.58
CA SER A 7 65.74 -3.15 -22.73
C SER A 7 64.81 -2.51 -21.72
N SER A 8 64.00 -1.62 -22.27
CA SER A 8 62.78 -1.04 -21.71
C SER A 8 61.66 -2.07 -21.79
N LYS A 9 60.88 -2.24 -20.72
CA LYS A 9 59.45 -1.84 -20.68
C LYS A 9 58.78 -2.33 -19.39
N THR A 10 58.32 -1.32 -18.68
CA THR A 10 57.53 -1.28 -17.47
C THR A 10 56.12 -1.85 -17.67
N ALA A 11 55.62 -2.54 -16.65
CA ALA A 11 54.23 -2.61 -16.21
C ALA A 11 53.13 -2.56 -17.29
N VAL A 12 52.79 -3.73 -17.85
CA VAL A 12 51.49 -3.96 -18.48
C VAL A 12 50.79 -5.03 -17.67
N THR A 13 50.10 -4.63 -16.62
CA THR A 13 49.06 -5.41 -15.93
C THR A 13 48.44 -4.48 -14.90
N SER A 14 47.12 -4.33 -14.92
CA SER A 14 46.31 -3.56 -13.96
C SER A 14 45.83 -2.16 -14.40
N VAL A 15 45.12 -2.09 -15.53
CA VAL A 15 44.17 -0.98 -15.78
C VAL A 15 42.76 -1.48 -16.18
N LEU A 16 42.58 -2.76 -16.55
CA LEU A 16 41.28 -3.22 -17.07
C LEU A 16 40.23 -3.66 -16.02
N PHE A 17 40.56 -3.74 -14.72
CA PHE A 17 39.59 -4.21 -13.70
C PHE A 17 38.90 -3.10 -12.90
N ALA A 18 39.25 -1.82 -13.13
CA ALA A 18 38.67 -0.68 -12.42
C ALA A 18 37.50 -0.02 -13.17
N TRP A 19 37.09 -0.56 -14.33
CA TRP A 19 36.06 0.03 -15.19
C TRP A 19 34.79 -0.84 -15.30
N LEU A 20 34.47 -1.61 -14.25
CA LEU A 20 33.24 -2.41 -14.18
C LEU A 20 32.41 -2.22 -12.90
N MET A 21 32.81 -1.36 -11.96
CA MET A 21 32.09 -1.16 -10.68
C MET A 21 31.73 0.30 -10.40
N SER A 22 31.39 1.08 -11.42
CA SER A 22 30.87 2.44 -11.24
C SER A 22 29.73 2.76 -12.18
N GLN A 23 28.74 1.87 -12.24
CA GLN A 23 27.37 2.31 -12.47
C GLN A 23 26.62 2.22 -11.14
N ARG A 24 26.99 3.10 -10.21
CA ARG A 24 26.11 3.42 -9.08
C ARG A 24 24.95 4.20 -9.67
N VAL A 25 23.79 3.55 -9.82
CA VAL A 25 22.53 4.26 -10.08
C VAL A 25 22.27 5.12 -8.85
N LYS A 26 22.74 6.37 -8.90
CA LYS A 26 22.33 7.41 -7.96
C LYS A 26 20.95 7.87 -8.39
N ALA A 27 19.92 7.10 -8.05
CA ALA A 27 18.57 7.65 -8.08
C ALA A 27 18.49 8.71 -6.97
N GLY A 28 18.49 9.99 -7.36
CA GLY A 28 18.08 11.09 -6.48
C GLY A 28 19.14 12.06 -5.94
N LEU A 29 20.33 12.22 -6.54
CA LEU A 29 21.31 13.20 -6.02
C LEU A 29 21.08 14.66 -6.50
N ASN A 30 20.19 14.93 -7.45
CA ASN A 30 20.12 16.25 -8.12
C ASN A 30 18.85 17.08 -7.89
N GLY A 31 18.00 16.77 -6.90
CA GLY A 31 16.79 17.56 -6.62
C GLY A 31 15.75 17.59 -7.76
N LEU A 32 15.95 16.81 -8.82
CA LEU A 32 14.95 16.55 -9.84
C LEU A 32 13.99 15.51 -9.28
N CYS A 33 12.74 15.92 -9.02
CA CYS A 33 11.68 14.98 -8.73
C CYS A 33 11.58 14.00 -9.92
N PRO A 34 11.53 12.68 -9.69
CA PRO A 34 11.17 11.75 -10.74
C PRO A 34 9.84 12.18 -11.36
N PRO A 35 9.62 11.94 -12.67
CA PRO A 35 8.30 12.15 -13.25
C PRO A 35 7.25 11.46 -12.39
N MET A 36 6.10 12.12 -12.17
CA MET A 36 5.01 11.51 -11.42
C MET A 36 4.59 10.21 -12.12
N GLY A 37 4.92 9.08 -11.52
CA GLY A 37 4.73 7.77 -12.10
C GLY A 37 5.67 6.73 -11.51
N PRO A 38 5.41 5.45 -11.76
CA PRO A 38 6.32 4.39 -11.35
C PRO A 38 7.67 4.58 -12.04
N VAL A 39 8.75 4.66 -11.25
CA VAL A 39 10.10 4.61 -11.78
C VAL A 39 10.34 3.17 -12.23
N LEU A 40 10.46 2.99 -13.55
CA LEU A 40 10.71 1.69 -14.16
C LEU A 40 12.19 1.55 -14.56
N PRO A 41 12.79 0.36 -14.39
CA PRO A 41 12.21 -0.84 -13.78
C PRO A 41 12.05 -0.70 -12.26
N PRO A 42 11.11 -1.41 -11.61
CA PRO A 42 10.98 -1.42 -10.16
C PRO A 42 12.30 -1.80 -9.49
N ALA A 43 12.63 -1.15 -8.38
CA ALA A 43 13.84 -1.46 -7.64
C ALA A 43 13.76 -2.89 -7.05
N THR A 44 14.82 -3.65 -7.26
CA THR A 44 15.01 -5.00 -6.72
C THR A 44 16.09 -5.01 -5.65
N SER A 45 16.12 -6.04 -4.80
CA SER A 45 17.16 -6.23 -3.77
C SER A 45 17.32 -5.04 -2.82
N LEU A 46 16.22 -4.39 -2.46
CA LEU A 46 16.22 -3.15 -1.67
C LEU A 46 16.94 -3.29 -0.31
N ARG A 47 17.01 -4.50 0.27
CA ARG A 47 17.76 -4.78 1.51
C ARG A 47 19.27 -4.62 1.36
N THR A 48 19.79 -4.76 0.13
CA THR A 48 21.22 -4.63 -0.15
C THR A 48 21.66 -3.17 -0.31
N ASP A 49 20.71 -2.24 -0.36
CA ASP A 49 21.03 -0.82 -0.42
C ASP A 49 21.63 -0.37 0.91
N PRO A 50 22.79 0.31 0.91
CA PRO A 50 23.45 0.77 2.15
C PRO A 50 22.63 1.81 2.93
N GLY A 51 21.62 2.42 2.32
CA GLY A 51 20.67 3.32 2.98
C GLY A 51 19.51 2.60 3.67
N PHE A 52 19.31 1.30 3.42
CA PHE A 52 18.19 0.55 4.00
C PHE A 52 18.27 0.46 5.53
N ASP A 53 19.38 -0.03 6.08
CA ASP A 53 19.50 -0.21 7.54
C ASP A 53 19.41 1.11 8.32
N PRO A 54 20.10 2.21 7.93
CA PRO A 54 19.94 3.50 8.60
C PRO A 54 18.50 4.03 8.54
N ALA A 55 17.81 3.82 7.41
CA ALA A 55 16.42 4.23 7.26
C ALA A 55 15.49 3.39 8.14
N ALA A 56 15.68 2.07 8.19
CA ALA A 56 14.91 1.16 9.04
C ALA A 56 15.08 1.48 10.53
N ILE A 57 16.31 1.78 10.98
CA ILE A 57 16.57 2.22 12.35
C ILE A 57 15.84 3.54 12.65
N THR A 58 15.98 4.53 11.75
CA THR A 58 15.32 5.83 11.90
C THR A 58 13.80 5.69 11.97
N LEU A 59 13.22 4.87 11.09
CA LEU A 59 11.79 4.58 11.07
C LEU A 59 11.34 3.90 12.37
N THR A 60 12.10 2.90 12.85
CA THR A 60 11.82 2.21 14.11
C THR A 60 11.76 3.20 15.27
N THR A 61 12.77 4.06 15.42
CA THR A 61 12.79 5.08 16.47
C THR A 61 11.58 6.00 16.39
N LYS A 62 11.22 6.46 15.17
CA LYS A 62 10.06 7.34 14.98
C LYS A 62 8.73 6.65 15.30
N LEU A 63 8.58 5.38 14.95
CA LEU A 63 7.40 4.59 15.27
C LEU A 63 7.31 4.33 16.78
N GLN A 64 8.43 4.04 17.45
CA GLN A 64 8.49 3.90 18.91
C GLN A 64 8.10 5.21 19.61
N GLU A 65 8.65 6.34 19.19
CA GLU A 65 8.29 7.67 19.71
C GLU A 65 6.78 7.93 19.54
N LEU A 66 6.24 7.69 18.33
CA LEU A 66 4.83 7.92 18.02
C LEU A 66 3.89 7.02 18.85
N THR A 67 4.24 5.75 19.01
CA THR A 67 3.39 4.75 19.66
C THR A 67 3.57 4.70 21.17
N SER A 68 4.61 5.33 21.73
CA SER A 68 4.87 5.38 23.17
C SER A 68 3.68 5.87 24.01
N GLY A 69 2.83 6.75 23.46
CA GLY A 69 1.63 7.26 24.11
C GLY A 69 0.36 6.41 23.91
N PHE A 70 0.44 5.33 23.12
CA PHE A 70 -0.73 4.53 22.77
C PHE A 70 -1.02 3.49 23.85
N ASN A 71 -1.82 3.90 24.83
CA ASN A 71 -2.18 3.06 25.98
C ASN A 71 -3.20 1.97 25.67
N TYR A 72 -3.99 2.11 24.59
CA TYR A 72 -5.08 1.19 24.22
C TYR A 72 -5.00 0.71 22.77
N SER A 73 -4.13 1.31 21.97
CA SER A 73 -4.08 1.08 20.53
C SER A 73 -2.85 0.25 20.16
N ALA A 74 -3.08 -0.94 19.64
CA ALA A 74 -2.07 -1.72 18.96
C ALA A 74 -1.73 -1.11 17.60
N VAL A 75 -0.46 -1.20 17.20
CA VAL A 75 0.00 -0.77 15.88
C VAL A 75 0.87 -1.87 15.28
N SER A 76 0.71 -2.12 13.99
CA SER A 76 1.62 -2.96 13.22
C SER A 76 1.90 -2.31 11.88
N LEU A 77 3.16 -2.33 11.46
CA LEU A 77 3.61 -1.82 10.17
C LEU A 77 4.53 -2.86 9.55
N GLY A 78 4.16 -3.34 8.36
CA GLY A 78 4.98 -4.21 7.53
C GLY A 78 5.31 -3.53 6.20
N VAL A 79 6.56 -3.62 5.76
CA VAL A 79 6.98 -3.17 4.43
C VAL A 79 7.47 -4.37 3.65
N MET A 80 6.95 -4.55 2.45
CA MET A 80 7.31 -5.66 1.57
C MET A 80 7.44 -5.16 0.13
N SER A 81 8.43 -5.69 -0.58
CA SER A 81 8.52 -5.57 -2.03
C SER A 81 7.93 -6.82 -2.69
N ILE A 82 7.31 -6.64 -3.86
CA ILE A 82 6.84 -7.76 -4.69
C ILE A 82 7.99 -8.67 -5.19
N HIS A 83 9.25 -8.23 -5.03
CA HIS A 83 10.45 -8.96 -5.42
C HIS A 83 11.14 -9.68 -4.26
N GLU A 84 10.61 -9.59 -3.04
CA GLU A 84 11.16 -10.22 -1.84
C GLU A 84 10.19 -11.29 -1.33
N ALA A 85 10.71 -12.43 -0.88
CA ALA A 85 9.88 -13.53 -0.39
C ALA A 85 9.33 -13.30 1.03
N THR A 86 9.94 -12.38 1.78
CA THR A 86 9.60 -12.07 3.17
C THR A 86 9.50 -10.56 3.37
N PRO A 87 8.74 -10.08 4.38
CA PRO A 87 8.74 -8.68 4.74
C PRO A 87 10.15 -8.14 4.95
N MET A 88 10.37 -6.93 4.47
CA MET A 88 11.65 -6.24 4.56
C MET A 88 11.85 -5.56 5.92
N PHE A 89 10.75 -5.08 6.48
CA PHE A 89 10.68 -4.37 7.73
C PHE A 89 9.36 -4.70 8.41
N GLU A 90 9.40 -4.93 9.71
CA GLU A 90 8.23 -5.11 10.55
C GLU A 90 8.40 -4.34 11.85
N PHE A 91 7.32 -3.72 12.31
CA PHE A 91 7.22 -3.02 13.58
C PHE A 91 5.88 -3.34 14.21
N HIS A 92 5.89 -3.64 15.50
CA HIS A 92 4.69 -3.93 16.28
C HIS A 92 4.75 -3.19 17.61
N HIS A 93 3.64 -2.58 18.01
CA HIS A 93 3.46 -1.94 19.31
C HIS A 93 2.30 -2.60 20.04
N SER A 94 2.59 -3.11 21.23
CA SER A 94 1.60 -3.66 22.17
C SER A 94 1.20 -2.57 23.17
N PRO A 95 -0.10 -2.23 23.27
CA PRO A 95 -0.56 -1.25 24.25
C PRO A 95 -0.49 -1.82 25.67
N GLN A 96 -0.30 -0.95 26.67
CA GLN A 96 -0.28 -1.36 28.07
C GLN A 96 -1.65 -1.91 28.53
N ASN A 97 -2.74 -1.30 28.06
CA ASN A 97 -4.09 -1.74 28.32
C ASN A 97 -4.63 -2.45 27.09
N PHE A 98 -4.90 -3.75 27.22
CA PHE A 98 -5.48 -4.57 26.17
C PHE A 98 -6.77 -5.23 26.66
N ASP A 99 -7.66 -5.56 25.72
CA ASP A 99 -8.82 -6.37 26.00
C ASP A 99 -8.39 -7.83 26.21
N PRO A 100 -8.70 -8.49 27.34
CA PRO A 100 -8.32 -9.88 27.58
C PRO A 100 -8.88 -10.88 26.55
N ARG A 101 -9.87 -10.49 25.74
CA ARG A 101 -10.38 -11.29 24.61
C ARG A 101 -9.47 -11.26 23.38
N GLY A 102 -8.54 -10.30 23.32
CA GLY A 102 -7.56 -10.14 22.25
C GLY A 102 -6.21 -10.76 22.61
N VAL A 103 -5.13 -10.17 22.08
CA VAL A 103 -3.75 -10.56 22.37
C VAL A 103 -3.07 -9.54 23.29
N SER A 104 -2.26 -10.01 24.22
CA SER A 104 -1.44 -9.15 25.09
C SER A 104 -0.16 -8.69 24.41
N GLU A 105 0.37 -9.49 23.49
CA GLU A 105 1.53 -9.15 22.68
C GLU A 105 1.15 -9.16 21.19
N VAL A 106 1.39 -8.03 20.55
CA VAL A 106 1.13 -7.81 19.13
C VAL A 106 2.33 -8.28 18.32
N ASN A 107 2.06 -9.03 17.26
CA ASN A 107 3.05 -9.56 16.33
C ASN A 107 2.45 -9.68 14.91
N SER A 108 3.20 -10.27 13.98
CA SER A 108 2.81 -10.48 12.59
C SER A 108 1.57 -11.36 12.41
N ASP A 109 1.27 -12.25 13.37
CA ASP A 109 0.11 -13.14 13.34
C ASP A 109 -1.14 -12.54 14.01
N THR A 110 -1.04 -11.30 14.53
CA THR A 110 -2.14 -10.63 15.21
C THR A 110 -3.27 -10.28 14.23
N ILE A 111 -4.50 -10.65 14.57
CA ILE A 111 -5.68 -10.44 13.73
C ILE A 111 -6.29 -9.06 13.99
N TYR A 112 -6.48 -8.28 12.91
CA TYR A 112 -7.08 -6.95 12.95
C TYR A 112 -8.43 -6.91 12.24
N ARG A 113 -9.35 -6.09 12.76
CA ARG A 113 -10.59 -5.75 12.04
C ARG A 113 -10.27 -4.75 10.93
N LEU A 114 -10.43 -5.16 9.68
CA LEU A 114 -10.09 -4.38 8.48
C LEU A 114 -11.02 -3.17 8.22
N ALA A 115 -12.23 -3.17 8.80
CA ALA A 115 -13.23 -2.11 8.61
C ALA A 115 -13.42 -1.76 7.11
N SER A 116 -13.28 -0.49 6.72
CA SER A 116 -13.47 -0.07 5.32
C SER A 116 -12.45 -0.66 4.35
N MET A 117 -11.32 -1.22 4.79
CA MET A 117 -10.38 -1.91 3.90
C MET A 117 -11.00 -3.18 3.29
N THR A 118 -12.05 -3.75 3.89
CA THR A 118 -12.81 -4.88 3.32
C THR A 118 -13.40 -4.59 1.94
N LYS A 119 -13.61 -3.32 1.59
CA LYS A 119 -14.10 -2.90 0.26
C LYS A 119 -13.17 -3.35 -0.87
N LEU A 120 -11.85 -3.33 -0.65
CA LEU A 120 -10.87 -3.78 -1.65
C LEU A 120 -11.11 -5.24 -2.03
N PHE A 121 -11.29 -6.11 -1.03
CA PHE A 121 -11.57 -7.53 -1.25
C PHE A 121 -12.92 -7.77 -1.93
N THR A 122 -13.91 -6.90 -1.67
CA THR A 122 -15.23 -6.99 -2.30
C THR A 122 -15.12 -6.78 -3.82
N ILE A 123 -14.40 -5.73 -4.25
CA ILE A 123 -14.20 -5.44 -5.68
C ILE A 123 -13.28 -6.47 -6.34
N LEU A 124 -12.20 -6.89 -5.69
CA LEU A 124 -11.34 -7.97 -6.21
C LEU A 124 -12.11 -9.28 -6.39
N GLY A 125 -13.00 -9.61 -5.44
CA GLY A 125 -13.91 -10.74 -5.54
C GLY A 125 -14.82 -10.64 -6.75
N LEU A 126 -15.43 -9.48 -6.97
CA LEU A 126 -16.29 -9.20 -8.13
C LEU A 126 -15.54 -9.42 -9.45
N LEU A 127 -14.36 -8.78 -9.59
CA LEU A 127 -13.50 -8.89 -10.78
C LEU A 127 -13.05 -10.32 -11.07
N ARG A 128 -12.90 -11.15 -10.03
CA ARG A 128 -12.49 -12.55 -10.18
C ARG A 128 -13.59 -13.46 -10.75
N THR A 129 -14.86 -13.06 -10.66
CA THR A 129 -15.96 -13.95 -11.08
C THR A 129 -16.12 -14.07 -12.59
N GLU A 130 -15.58 -13.13 -13.38
CA GLU A 130 -15.73 -13.02 -14.85
C GLU A 130 -17.19 -13.02 -15.36
N LYS A 131 -18.18 -12.92 -14.46
CA LYS A 131 -19.63 -13.00 -14.75
C LYS A 131 -20.33 -11.64 -14.67
N VAL A 132 -19.56 -10.59 -14.42
CA VAL A 132 -20.06 -9.24 -14.12
C VAL A 132 -19.33 -8.26 -15.01
N SER A 133 -20.07 -7.35 -15.64
CA SER A 133 -19.52 -6.14 -16.22
C SER A 133 -19.72 -5.00 -15.23
N LEU A 134 -18.72 -4.14 -15.08
CA LEU A 134 -18.80 -3.00 -14.15
C LEU A 134 -19.77 -1.94 -14.67
N GLU A 135 -20.00 -1.91 -15.97
CA GLU A 135 -20.89 -0.98 -16.67
C GLU A 135 -22.37 -1.41 -16.59
N ASP A 136 -22.64 -2.63 -16.14
CA ASP A 136 -24.00 -3.11 -15.95
C ASP A 136 -24.70 -2.35 -14.81
N PRO A 137 -26.02 -2.05 -14.97
CA PRO A 137 -26.82 -1.52 -13.87
C PRO A 137 -26.92 -2.54 -12.74
N ILE A 138 -26.87 -2.08 -11.49
CA ILE A 138 -26.90 -2.96 -10.31
C ILE A 138 -28.17 -3.82 -10.26
N THR A 139 -29.28 -3.28 -10.77
CA THR A 139 -30.59 -3.94 -10.82
C THR A 139 -30.65 -5.13 -11.80
N LYS A 140 -29.61 -5.33 -12.63
CA LYS A 140 -29.40 -6.59 -13.38
C LYS A 140 -29.10 -7.76 -12.45
N TYR A 141 -28.40 -7.49 -11.34
CA TYR A 141 -27.97 -8.50 -10.36
C TYR A 141 -28.85 -8.53 -9.12
N LEU A 142 -29.35 -7.37 -8.69
CA LEU A 142 -30.20 -7.19 -7.52
C LEU A 142 -31.50 -6.48 -7.94
N PRO A 143 -32.42 -7.16 -8.65
CA PRO A 143 -33.64 -6.55 -9.16
C PRO A 143 -34.55 -5.98 -8.07
N GLU A 144 -34.48 -6.51 -6.85
CA GLU A 144 -35.22 -6.07 -5.67
C GLU A 144 -34.89 -4.65 -5.22
N LEU A 145 -33.74 -4.08 -5.61
CA LEU A 145 -33.39 -2.69 -5.29
C LEU A 145 -34.42 -1.70 -5.86
N ARG A 146 -35.09 -2.06 -6.95
CA ARG A 146 -36.19 -1.26 -7.50
C ARG A 146 -37.30 -1.05 -6.49
N ASP A 147 -37.54 -1.99 -5.58
CA ASP A 147 -38.62 -1.85 -4.61
C ASP A 147 -38.27 -0.94 -3.42
N ILE A 148 -36.98 -0.62 -3.20
CA ILE A 148 -36.54 0.21 -2.06
C ILE A 148 -37.07 1.64 -2.15
N HIS A 149 -37.39 2.15 -3.36
CA HIS A 149 -37.97 3.49 -3.49
C HIS A 149 -39.24 3.66 -2.63
N LYS A 150 -39.96 2.57 -2.33
CA LYS A 150 -41.19 2.57 -1.52
C LYS A 150 -40.94 2.98 -0.08
N GLU A 151 -39.70 2.89 0.39
CA GLU A 151 -39.30 3.24 1.76
C GLU A 151 -38.97 4.73 1.92
N ALA A 152 -38.80 5.48 0.83
CA ALA A 152 -38.51 6.91 0.89
C ALA A 152 -39.71 7.68 1.46
N ALA A 153 -39.45 8.50 2.49
CA ALA A 153 -40.47 9.32 3.15
C ALA A 153 -41.13 10.33 2.21
N VAL A 154 -40.39 10.75 1.17
CA VAL A 154 -40.87 11.66 0.12
C VAL A 154 -40.59 11.00 -1.23
N GLN A 155 -41.60 10.96 -2.10
CA GLN A 155 -41.51 10.35 -3.43
C GLN A 155 -41.19 11.43 -4.48
N ASP A 156 -39.93 11.87 -4.54
CA ASP A 156 -39.44 12.81 -5.55
C ASP A 156 -38.03 12.43 -6.04
N ALA A 157 -37.56 13.15 -7.07
CA ALA A 157 -36.28 12.90 -7.73
C ALA A 157 -35.03 13.13 -6.86
N ILE A 158 -35.17 13.73 -5.67
CA ILE A 158 -34.07 14.00 -4.75
C ILE A 158 -33.98 12.91 -3.68
N HIS A 159 -35.13 12.41 -3.22
CA HIS A 159 -35.22 11.45 -2.11
C HIS A 159 -35.32 10.00 -2.57
N VAL A 160 -35.75 9.76 -3.81
CA VAL A 160 -35.80 8.43 -4.41
C VAL A 160 -34.55 8.17 -5.23
N VAL A 161 -33.85 7.09 -4.91
CA VAL A 161 -32.70 6.61 -5.69
C VAL A 161 -33.20 5.90 -6.95
N ASP A 162 -32.77 6.37 -8.11
CA ASP A 162 -32.98 5.68 -9.39
C ASP A 162 -31.96 4.55 -9.56
N TRP A 163 -32.26 3.39 -8.98
CA TRP A 163 -31.37 2.22 -8.99
C TRP A 163 -31.06 1.68 -10.38
N ASP A 164 -31.93 1.90 -11.38
CA ASP A 164 -31.68 1.45 -12.76
C ASP A 164 -30.58 2.28 -13.44
N SER A 165 -30.30 3.48 -12.95
CA SER A 165 -29.21 4.33 -13.46
C SER A 165 -27.84 4.04 -12.84
N ILE A 166 -27.80 3.29 -11.74
CA ILE A 166 -26.57 3.05 -10.96
C ILE A 166 -25.85 1.80 -11.48
N THR A 167 -24.61 1.97 -11.94
CA THR A 167 -23.75 0.86 -12.36
C THR A 167 -22.93 0.27 -11.21
N LEU A 168 -22.42 -0.95 -11.40
CA LEU A 168 -21.47 -1.57 -10.47
C LEU A 168 -20.18 -0.75 -10.32
N GLU A 169 -19.70 -0.14 -11.40
CA GLU A 169 -18.56 0.78 -11.41
C GLU A 169 -18.82 2.00 -10.53
N ALA A 170 -20.01 2.62 -10.69
CA ALA A 170 -20.39 3.78 -9.90
C ALA A 170 -20.43 3.45 -8.40
N LEU A 171 -20.88 2.24 -8.03
CA LEU A 171 -20.81 1.77 -6.65
C LEU A 171 -19.36 1.55 -6.18
N ALA A 172 -18.54 0.89 -7.00
CA ALA A 172 -17.14 0.59 -6.68
C ALA A 172 -16.28 1.85 -6.51
N ALA A 173 -16.54 2.87 -7.34
CA ALA A 173 -15.83 4.14 -7.35
C ALA A 173 -16.40 5.19 -6.38
N HIS A 174 -17.45 4.85 -5.61
CA HIS A 174 -18.17 5.80 -4.76
C HIS A 174 -18.75 7.00 -5.55
N GLN A 175 -19.20 6.77 -6.78
CA GLN A 175 -19.80 7.76 -7.68
C GLN A 175 -21.29 7.52 -7.94
N SER A 176 -21.93 6.57 -7.25
CA SER A 176 -23.35 6.27 -7.40
C SER A 176 -24.31 7.32 -6.80
N GLY A 177 -23.79 8.32 -6.08
CA GLY A 177 -24.60 9.30 -5.35
C GLY A 177 -25.26 8.78 -4.06
N ILE A 178 -24.98 7.51 -3.67
CA ILE A 178 -25.50 6.95 -2.42
C ILE A 178 -24.71 7.50 -1.23
N GLY A 179 -25.42 8.16 -0.32
CA GLY A 179 -24.84 8.71 0.91
C GLY A 179 -24.36 7.64 1.89
N ALA A 180 -23.45 8.01 2.78
CA ALA A 180 -23.10 7.17 3.92
C ALA A 180 -24.29 7.03 4.86
N ASP A 181 -24.47 5.85 5.46
CA ASP A 181 -25.45 5.61 6.51
C ASP A 181 -24.98 6.29 7.82
N CYS A 182 -25.11 7.61 7.87
CA CYS A 182 -24.86 8.41 9.06
C CYS A 182 -26.22 8.78 9.66
N LYS A 183 -26.81 7.89 10.46
CA LYS A 183 -27.82 8.31 11.42
C LYS A 183 -27.15 9.27 12.41
N ALA A 184 -27.56 10.54 12.40
CA ALA A 184 -27.25 11.43 13.52
C ALA A 184 -27.79 10.75 14.78
N LEU A 185 -26.90 10.42 15.73
CA LEU A 185 -27.33 10.00 17.05
C LEU A 185 -28.16 11.15 17.63
N PRO A 186 -29.40 10.90 18.10
CA PRO A 186 -30.16 11.96 18.76
C PRO A 186 -29.32 12.48 19.94
N SER A 187 -29.16 13.81 20.01
CA SER A 187 -28.59 14.44 21.18
C SER A 187 -29.40 13.99 22.39
N LYS A 188 -28.73 13.37 23.36
CA LYS A 188 -29.32 13.23 24.69
C LYS A 188 -29.32 14.61 25.30
N ASP A 189 -30.50 15.23 25.33
CA ASP A 189 -30.81 16.25 26.33
C ASP A 189 -30.87 15.60 27.72
#